data_AF-A0A967SWN4-F1
#
_entry.id   AF-A0A967SWN4-F1
#
_cell.length_a   1.000
_cell.length_b   1.000
_cell.length_c   1.000
_cell.angle_alpha   90.00
_cell.angle_beta   90.00
_cell.angle_gamma   90.00
#
_symmetry.space_group_name_H-M   'P 1'
#
loop_
_entity.id
_entity.type
_entity.pdbx_description
1 polymer ?
#
loop_
_entity_poly.entity_id
_entity_poly.type
_entity_poly.pdbx_seq_one_letter_code
_entity_poly.pdbx_strand_id
1 'polypeptide(L)'
;MLLTDSTSPVDMIPLAEQALAQGYDGVVLYAVDDSFFPTIQKFNDAGIPVVTPHFTSFEQEESGLTAVVGADVVAYAIAAAEAIGEQMGGEG
;
A
#
# COMPACT_ATOMS: atom_id res chain seq x y z
N MET A 1 7.99 8.25 -11.63
CA MET A 1 8.38 9.46 -10.87
C MET A 1 7.97 9.24 -9.42
N LEU A 2 8.80 9.58 -8.43
CA LEU A 2 8.40 9.55 -7.01
C LEU A 2 7.76 10.90 -6.67
N LEU A 3 6.52 10.89 -6.16
CA LEU A 3 5.75 12.10 -5.86
C LEU A 3 5.94 12.57 -4.41
N THR A 4 6.13 11.65 -3.47
CA THR A 4 6.32 11.93 -2.03
C THR A 4 6.86 10.69 -1.32
N ASP A 5 7.48 10.90 -0.15
CA ASP A 5 7.83 9.89 0.86
C ASP A 5 6.90 9.91 2.08
N SER A 6 5.88 10.79 2.10
CA SER A 6 4.85 10.81 3.15
C SER A 6 4.04 9.52 3.14
N THR A 7 3.59 9.09 4.33
CA THR A 7 2.64 7.98 4.51
C THR A 7 1.25 8.49 4.90
N SER A 8 1.03 9.80 4.89
CA SER A 8 -0.24 10.42 5.28
C SER A 8 -1.22 10.44 4.11
N PRO A 9 -2.48 9.98 4.31
CA PRO A 9 -3.52 10.11 3.29
C PRO A 9 -3.77 11.56 2.86
N VAL A 10 -3.67 12.51 3.80
CA VAL A 10 -3.88 13.94 3.56
C VAL A 10 -2.89 14.49 2.53
N ASP A 11 -1.66 13.97 2.52
CA ASP A 11 -0.61 14.42 1.60
C ASP A 11 -0.65 13.63 0.28
N MET A 12 -0.86 12.32 0.37
CA MET A 12 -0.73 11.41 -0.77
C MET A 12 -1.92 11.49 -1.73
N ILE A 13 -3.16 11.58 -1.23
CA ILE A 13 -4.36 11.57 -2.07
C ILE A 13 -4.37 12.74 -3.07
N PRO A 14 -4.14 14.01 -2.66
CA PRO A 14 -4.10 15.12 -3.61
C PRO A 14 -3.02 14.95 -4.69
N LEU A 15 -1.87 14.36 -4.35
CA LEU A 15 -0.80 14.10 -5.32
C LEU A 15 -1.18 12.99 -6.31
N ALA A 16 -1.84 11.94 -5.83
CA ALA A 16 -2.38 10.88 -6.68
C ALA A 16 -3.43 11.44 -7.66
N GLU A 17 -4.34 12.29 -7.20
CA GLU A 17 -5.32 12.94 -8.06
C GLU A 17 -4.69 13.90 -9.09
N GLN A 18 -3.60 14.58 -8.73
CA GLN A 18 -2.82 15.36 -9.70
C GLN A 18 -2.16 14.47 -10.75
N ALA A 19 -1.67 13.28 -10.36
CA ALA A 19 -1.10 12.33 -11.30
C ALA A 19 -2.16 11.76 -12.26
N LEU A 20 -3.38 11.51 -11.79
CA LEU A 20 -4.51 11.12 -12.63
C LEU A 20 -4.73 12.12 -13.77
N ALA A 21 -4.67 13.42 -13.48
CA ALA A 21 -4.84 14.48 -14.49
C ALA A 21 -3.73 14.52 -15.55
N GLN A 22 -2.55 13.94 -15.27
CA GLN A 22 -1.43 13.90 -16.20
C GLN A 22 -1.51 12.72 -17.19
N GLY A 23 -2.40 11.75 -16.96
CA GLY A 23 -2.65 10.64 -17.88
C GLY A 23 -1.55 9.58 -17.91
N TYR A 24 -1.04 9.16 -16.74
CA TYR A 24 -0.11 8.03 -16.65
C TYR A 24 -0.77 6.69 -17.01
N ASP A 25 -0.01 5.76 -17.58
CA ASP A 25 -0.48 4.41 -17.92
C ASP A 25 -0.62 3.47 -16.72
N GLY A 26 -0.19 3.89 -15.53
CA GLY A 26 -0.25 3.12 -14.29
C GLY A 26 0.32 3.90 -13.11
N VAL A 27 -0.08 3.53 -11.90
CA VAL A 27 0.41 4.18 -10.67
C VAL A 27 0.80 3.15 -9.60
N VAL A 28 1.92 3.42 -8.94
CA VAL A 28 2.29 2.77 -7.68
C VAL A 28 1.95 3.74 -6.56
N LEU A 29 0.91 3.43 -5.79
CA LEU A 29 0.34 4.30 -4.76
C LEU A 29 0.36 3.55 -3.43
N TYR A 30 1.09 4.03 -2.42
CA TYR A 30 1.11 3.42 -1.10
C TYR A 30 -0.18 3.73 -0.31
N ALA A 31 -1.24 3.00 -0.64
CA ALA A 31 -2.52 3.05 0.06
C ALA A 31 -2.42 2.28 1.39
N VAL A 32 -2.49 3.02 2.51
CA VAL A 32 -2.31 2.46 3.86
C VAL A 32 -3.60 2.05 4.55
N ASP A 33 -4.74 2.65 4.16
CA ASP A 33 -6.08 2.39 4.72
C ASP A 33 -7.18 2.56 3.65
N ASP A 34 -8.44 2.43 4.05
CA ASP A 34 -9.63 2.50 3.18
C ASP A 34 -9.95 3.92 2.65
N SER A 35 -9.32 4.96 3.20
CA SER A 35 -9.52 6.35 2.73
C SER A 35 -9.03 6.58 1.30
N PHE A 36 -8.19 5.68 0.77
CA PHE A 36 -7.69 5.73 -0.60
C PHE A 36 -8.68 5.16 -1.62
N PHE A 37 -9.68 4.38 -1.20
CA PHE A 37 -10.58 3.66 -2.11
C PHE A 37 -11.27 4.59 -3.13
N PRO A 38 -11.78 5.78 -2.76
CA PRO A 38 -12.34 6.71 -3.75
C PRO A 38 -11.33 7.17 -4.80
N THR A 39 -10.06 7.32 -4.43
CA THR A 39 -8.99 7.71 -5.37
C THR A 39 -8.62 6.56 -6.29
N ILE A 40 -8.51 5.35 -5.75
CA ILE A 40 -8.27 4.12 -6.53
C ILE A 40 -9.40 3.92 -7.56
N GLN A 41 -10.66 4.12 -7.15
CA GLN A 41 -11.80 4.04 -8.06
C GLN A 41 -11.69 5.04 -9.22
N LYS A 42 -11.25 6.29 -8.97
CA LYS A 42 -11.05 7.28 -10.04
C LYS A 42 -10.01 6.83 -11.07
N PHE A 43 -8.93 6.17 -10.65
CA PHE A 43 -7.95 5.58 -11.57
C PHE A 43 -8.54 4.41 -12.35
N ASN A 44 -9.27 3.53 -11.69
CA ASN A 44 -9.95 2.40 -12.34
C ASN A 44 -10.96 2.87 -13.39
N ASP A 45 -11.76 3.90 -13.09
CA ASP A 45 -12.70 4.52 -14.02
C ASP A 45 -12.01 5.13 -15.24
N ALA A 46 -10.76 5.59 -15.08
CA ALA A 46 -9.90 6.06 -16.16
C ALA A 46 -9.16 4.94 -16.91
N GLY A 47 -9.34 3.67 -16.50
CA GLY A 47 -8.65 2.52 -17.08
C GLY A 47 -7.17 2.41 -16.70
N ILE A 48 -6.75 3.08 -15.62
CA ILE A 48 -5.36 3.13 -15.17
C ILE A 48 -5.18 2.13 -14.02
N PRO A 49 -4.31 1.11 -14.16
CA PRO A 49 -4.05 0.15 -13.09
C PRO A 49 -3.33 0.80 -11.91
N VAL A 50 -3.75 0.41 -10.70
CA VAL A 50 -3.20 0.88 -9.42
C VAL A 50 -2.58 -0.29 -8.67
N VAL A 51 -1.30 -0.19 -8.32
CA VAL A 51 -0.59 -1.16 -7.47
C VAL A 51 -0.21 -0.50 -6.16
N THR A 52 -0.41 -1.18 -5.04
CA THR A 52 0.12 -0.72 -3.74
C THR A 52 1.36 -1.53 -3.35
N PRO A 53 2.47 -0.88 -2.96
CA PRO A 53 3.59 -1.57 -2.33
C PRO A 53 3.31 -1.82 -0.84
N HIS A 54 4.16 -2.64 -0.21
CA HIS A 54 4.23 -2.83 1.26
C HIS A 54 3.04 -3.60 1.85
N PHE A 55 2.40 -3.13 2.92
CA PHE A 55 1.29 -3.82 3.59
C PHE A 55 0.02 -2.97 3.52
N THR A 56 -1.13 -3.64 3.40
CA THR A 56 -2.45 -3.01 3.53
C THR A 56 -3.06 -3.36 4.88
N SER A 57 -3.86 -2.45 5.45
CA SER A 57 -4.69 -2.75 6.63
C SER A 57 -6.13 -3.09 6.25
N PHE A 58 -6.37 -3.45 5.00
CA PHE A 58 -7.67 -3.67 4.40
C PHE A 58 -7.64 -4.85 3.41
N GLU A 59 -8.83 -5.37 3.12
CA GLU A 59 -9.02 -6.47 2.16
C GLU A 59 -8.79 -5.97 0.73
N GLN A 60 -7.95 -6.68 -0.02
CA GLN A 60 -7.59 -6.27 -1.38
C GLN A 60 -8.82 -6.26 -2.31
N GLU A 61 -9.72 -7.22 -2.16
CA GLU A 61 -10.92 -7.35 -3.01
C GLU A 61 -11.83 -6.11 -2.92
N GLU A 62 -11.88 -5.46 -1.75
CA GLU A 62 -12.68 -4.26 -1.53
C GLU A 62 -12.00 -2.98 -2.03
N SER A 63 -10.67 -3.01 -2.16
CA SER A 63 -9.86 -1.82 -2.47
C SER A 63 -9.88 -1.40 -3.93
N GLY A 64 -10.22 -2.31 -4.85
CA GLY A 64 -10.11 -2.08 -6.29
C GLY A 64 -8.67 -2.01 -6.82
N LEU A 65 -7.66 -2.37 -6.02
CA LEU A 65 -6.28 -2.44 -6.47
C LEU A 65 -6.08 -3.52 -7.53
N THR A 66 -5.25 -3.23 -8.54
CA THR A 66 -4.81 -4.22 -9.53
C THR A 66 -3.93 -5.29 -8.90
N ALA A 67 -3.03 -4.89 -8.00
CA ALA A 67 -2.17 -5.81 -7.25
C ALA A 67 -1.65 -5.17 -5.95
N VAL A 68 -1.26 -6.02 -5.02
CA VAL A 68 -0.48 -5.66 -3.83
C VAL A 68 0.89 -6.33 -3.97
N VAL A 69 1.96 -5.55 -3.81
CA VAL A 69 3.34 -6.05 -3.82
C VAL A 69 3.96 -5.81 -2.45
N GLY A 70 3.91 -6.83 -1.61
CA GLY A 70 4.27 -6.75 -0.19
C GLY A 70 5.11 -7.93 0.29
N ALA A 71 5.55 -7.84 1.55
CA ALA A 71 6.08 -9.01 2.25
C ALA A 71 4.92 -9.85 2.80
N ASP A 72 5.17 -11.15 2.99
CA ASP A 72 4.31 -11.99 3.82
C ASP A 72 4.47 -11.55 5.27
N VAL A 73 3.51 -10.74 5.75
CA VAL A 73 3.54 -10.15 7.09
C VAL A 73 3.46 -11.20 8.19
N VAL A 74 2.84 -12.35 7.93
CA VAL A 74 2.73 -13.44 8.90
C VAL A 74 4.08 -14.15 9.01
N ALA A 75 4.68 -14.54 7.89
CA ALA A 75 6.01 -15.15 7.88
C ALA A 75 7.07 -14.20 8.48
N TYR A 76 6.99 -12.91 8.14
CA TYR A 76 7.85 -11.87 8.71
C TYR A 76 7.70 -11.77 10.24
N ALA A 77 6.46 -11.73 10.76
CA ALA A 77 6.20 -11.61 12.19
C ALA A 77 6.68 -12.85 12.97
N ILE A 78 6.46 -14.06 12.42
CA ILE A 78 6.95 -15.31 13.00
C ILE A 78 8.47 -15.29 13.08
N ALA A 79 9.16 -15.00 11.97
CA ALA A 79 10.62 -14.95 11.93
C ALA A 79 11.19 -13.90 12.91
N ALA A 80 10.52 -12.74 13.05
CA ALA A 80 10.91 -11.72 14.01
C ALA A 80 10.74 -12.20 15.47
N ALA A 81 9.62 -12.85 15.79
CA ALA A 81 9.37 -13.39 17.14
C ALA A 81 10.36 -14.50 17.49
N GLU A 82 10.67 -15.40 16.56
CA GLU A 82 11.68 -16.46 16.73
C GLU A 82 13.07 -15.87 17.02
N ALA A 83 13.49 -14.87 16.22
CA ALA A 83 14.79 -14.22 16.41
C ALA A 83 14.89 -13.48 17.76
N ILE A 84 13.82 -12.81 18.19
CA ILE A 84 13.76 -12.17 19.52
C ILE A 84 13.83 -13.23 20.61
N GLY A 85 13.04 -14.31 20.50
CA GLY A 85 13.03 -15.40 21.46
C GLY A 85 14.40 -16.07 21.60
N GLU A 86 15.10 -16.33 20.49
CA GLU A 86 16.46 -16.86 20.49
C GLU A 86 17.43 -15.94 21.26
N GLN A 87 17.37 -14.63 20.99
CA GLN A 87 18.22 -13.64 21.66
C GLN A 87 17.92 -13.51 23.16
N MET A 88 16.69 -13.78 23.58
CA MET A 88 16.24 -13.77 24.97
C MET A 88 16.43 -15.12 25.69
N GLY A 89 16.96 -16.16 25.01
CA GLY A 89 17.13 -17.49 25.61
C GLY A 89 15.82 -18.27 25.78
N GLY A 90 14.78 -17.92 25.01
CA GLY A 90 13.46 -18.55 25.07
C GLY A 90 12.55 -18.02 26.20
N GLU A 91 12.94 -16.92 26.85
CA GLU A 91 12.18 -16.30 27.93
C GLU A 91 11.48 -15.03 27.41
N GLY A 92 10.15 -14.95 27.53
CA GLY A 92 9.33 -13.81 27.06
C GLY A 92 7.89 -13.92 27.50
#